data_AF-A0A1X0Y5J8-F1
#
_entry.id   AF-A0A1X0Y5J8-F1
#
_cell.length_a   1.000
_cell.length_b   1.000
_cell.length_c   1.000
_cell.angle_alpha   90.00
_cell.angle_beta   90.00
_cell.angle_gamma   90.00
#
_symmetry.space_group_name_H-M   'P 1'
#
loop_
_entity.id
_entity.type
_entity.pdbx_description
1 polymer ?
#
loop_
_entity_poly.entity_id
_entity_poly.type
_entity_poly.pdbx_seq_one_letter_code
_entity_poly.pdbx_strand_id
1 'polypeptide(L)'
;MTWRAAPDYHERWLANAERLGLPAAVTAAIAADHGITPQSFRVLERTTEITDPHGKSYFLLAPGTTGADARAATLLTYIINAGTGYGRTTGQPTDFPETPYHPEEVRRIVDRQAANRWSYDEDVGFIDRGGGRLVTTPNGMLMGVGGNWLRRLFSQQGGTAWGDIFLVNVAVDGDAAGRLRQIVESGHAWYTDRSGRAVQSVLALERVLHHEELHSQQWAARGHLRMITAYLWEVLRDRVFGKTNRLEEQAGLADGGYR
;
A
#
# COMPACT_ATOMS: atom_id res chain seq x y z
N MET A 1 20.83 -4.33 -30.57
CA MET A 1 19.96 -3.98 -29.43
C MET A 1 18.63 -4.69 -29.62
N THR A 2 18.42 -5.79 -28.90
CA THR A 2 17.13 -6.49 -28.85
C THR A 2 16.22 -5.69 -27.93
N TRP A 3 15.20 -5.04 -28.49
CA TRP A 3 14.11 -4.49 -27.69
C TRP A 3 13.44 -5.68 -26.98
N ARG A 4 13.59 -5.77 -25.65
CA ARG A 4 12.69 -6.61 -24.86
C ARG A 4 11.29 -6.04 -25.09
N ALA A 5 10.37 -6.87 -25.59
CA ALA A 5 8.96 -6.50 -25.61
C ALA A 5 8.54 -6.09 -24.20
N ALA A 6 7.72 -5.04 -24.09
CA ALA A 6 7.14 -4.67 -22.81
C ALA A 6 6.42 -5.89 -22.23
N PRO A 7 6.52 -6.15 -20.91
CA PRO A 7 5.84 -7.28 -20.29
C PRO A 7 4.33 -7.15 -20.48
N ASP A 8 3.68 -8.22 -20.93
CA ASP A 8 2.21 -8.29 -20.98
C ASP A 8 1.67 -8.57 -19.58
N TYR A 9 1.29 -7.48 -18.91
CA TYR A 9 0.77 -7.52 -17.55
C TYR A 9 -0.63 -8.15 -17.43
N HIS A 10 -1.40 -8.18 -18.52
CA HIS A 10 -2.70 -8.85 -18.53
C HIS A 10 -2.52 -10.36 -18.61
N GLU A 11 -1.65 -10.87 -19.48
CA GLU A 11 -1.29 -12.29 -19.49
C GLU A 11 -0.70 -12.72 -18.15
N ARG A 12 0.15 -11.88 -17.54
CA ARG A 12 0.71 -12.18 -16.21
C ARG A 12 -0.34 -12.23 -15.12
N TRP A 13 -1.36 -11.37 -15.16
CA TRP A 13 -2.48 -11.46 -14.23
C TRP A 13 -3.18 -12.83 -14.34
N LEU A 14 -3.50 -13.27 -15.55
CA LEU A 14 -4.16 -14.56 -15.78
C LEU A 14 -3.27 -15.73 -15.30
N ALA A 15 -1.97 -15.68 -15.60
CA ALA A 15 -1.01 -16.70 -15.14
C ALA A 15 -0.87 -16.72 -13.61
N ASN A 16 -0.87 -15.56 -12.95
CA ASN A 16 -0.86 -15.49 -11.48
C ASN A 16 -2.14 -16.07 -10.89
N ALA A 17 -3.30 -15.77 -11.47
CA ALA A 17 -4.56 -16.32 -11.01
C ALA A 17 -4.60 -17.86 -11.15
N GLU A 18 -4.17 -18.39 -12.29
CA GLU A 18 -4.06 -19.84 -12.53
C GLU A 18 -3.09 -20.50 -11.53
N ARG A 19 -1.90 -19.92 -11.33
CA ARG A 19 -0.90 -20.41 -10.37
C ARG A 19 -1.45 -20.48 -8.94
N LEU A 20 -2.35 -19.56 -8.58
CA LEU A 20 -3.00 -19.52 -7.27
C LEU A 20 -4.28 -20.37 -7.20
N GLY A 21 -4.60 -21.12 -8.24
CA GLY A 21 -5.76 -22.02 -8.29
C GLY A 21 -7.10 -21.30 -8.41
N LEU A 22 -7.12 -20.04 -8.87
CA LEU A 22 -8.35 -19.28 -9.02
C LEU A 22 -9.10 -19.73 -10.29
N PRO A 23 -10.43 -19.98 -10.22
CA PRO A 23 -11.22 -20.30 -11.39
C PRO A 23 -11.20 -19.16 -12.41
N ALA A 24 -11.11 -19.47 -13.70
CA ALA A 24 -11.18 -18.49 -14.78
C ALA A 24 -12.46 -17.62 -14.76
N ALA A 25 -13.55 -18.14 -14.19
CA ALA A 25 -14.77 -17.37 -13.97
C ALA A 25 -14.57 -16.16 -13.05
N VAL A 26 -13.64 -16.23 -12.09
CA VAL A 26 -13.32 -15.12 -11.16
C VAL A 26 -12.64 -13.98 -11.91
N THR A 27 -11.62 -14.27 -12.72
CA THR A 27 -10.93 -13.25 -13.52
C THR A 27 -11.82 -12.67 -14.60
N ALA A 28 -12.67 -13.49 -15.23
CA ALA A 28 -13.68 -13.03 -16.18
C ALA A 28 -14.70 -12.08 -15.54
N ALA A 29 -15.18 -12.39 -14.34
CA ALA A 29 -16.10 -11.53 -13.60
C ALA A 29 -15.44 -10.20 -13.21
N ILE A 30 -14.20 -10.22 -12.70
CA ILE A 30 -13.45 -8.98 -12.41
C ILE A 30 -13.27 -8.13 -13.67
N ALA A 31 -12.92 -8.75 -14.80
CA ALA A 31 -12.77 -8.05 -16.07
C ALA A 31 -14.06 -7.39 -16.54
N ALA A 32 -15.19 -8.10 -16.45
CA ALA A 32 -16.49 -7.59 -16.84
C ALA A 32 -16.98 -6.46 -15.92
N ASP A 33 -16.92 -6.66 -14.59
CA ASP A 33 -17.48 -5.72 -13.60
C ASP A 33 -16.71 -4.41 -13.52
N HIS A 34 -15.40 -4.45 -13.77
CA HIS A 34 -14.51 -3.29 -13.62
C HIS A 34 -13.90 -2.80 -14.93
N GLY A 35 -14.31 -3.37 -16.07
CA GLY A 35 -13.82 -2.98 -17.39
C GLY A 35 -12.31 -3.18 -17.54
N ILE A 36 -11.75 -4.24 -16.96
CA ILE A 36 -10.32 -4.54 -17.05
C ILE A 36 -10.06 -5.18 -18.40
N THR A 37 -9.25 -4.52 -19.23
CA THR A 37 -8.80 -5.02 -20.52
C THR A 37 -7.27 -5.05 -20.54
N PRO A 38 -6.65 -5.67 -21.57
CA PRO A 38 -5.20 -5.59 -21.74
C PRO A 38 -4.67 -4.15 -21.74
N GLN A 39 -5.43 -3.20 -22.32
CA GLN A 39 -5.04 -1.79 -22.38
C GLN A 39 -5.04 -1.11 -21.01
N SER A 40 -5.85 -1.58 -20.05
CA SER A 40 -5.88 -1.02 -18.70
C SER A 40 -4.50 -1.05 -18.04
N PHE A 41 -3.70 -2.09 -18.30
CA PHE A 41 -2.38 -2.29 -17.70
C PHE A 41 -1.27 -1.37 -18.22
N ARG A 42 -1.52 -0.58 -19.28
CA ARG A 42 -0.52 0.36 -19.83
C ARG A 42 0.00 1.37 -18.82
N VAL A 43 -0.78 1.71 -17.79
CA VAL A 43 -0.31 2.60 -16.73
C VAL A 43 0.88 2.02 -15.97
N LEU A 44 0.96 0.69 -15.83
CA LEU A 44 2.08 0.00 -15.17
C LEU A 44 3.35 0.01 -16.03
N GLU A 45 3.25 0.04 -17.35
CA GLU A 45 4.41 0.11 -18.26
C GLU A 45 5.24 1.39 -18.06
N ARG A 46 4.64 2.43 -17.45
CA ARG A 46 5.27 3.72 -17.15
C ARG A 46 5.88 3.77 -15.75
N THR A 47 5.84 2.65 -15.02
CA THR A 47 6.33 2.54 -13.65
C THR A 47 7.53 1.58 -13.61
N THR A 48 8.25 1.57 -12.49
CA THR A 48 9.30 0.57 -12.28
C THR A 48 8.77 -0.53 -11.38
N GLU A 49 8.65 -1.74 -11.92
CA GLU A 49 8.29 -2.91 -11.14
C GLU A 49 9.40 -3.28 -10.15
N ILE A 50 9.01 -3.65 -8.93
CA ILE A 50 9.85 -4.21 -7.88
C ILE A 50 9.15 -5.47 -7.38
N THR A 51 9.89 -6.56 -7.24
CA THR A 51 9.35 -7.85 -6.79
C THR A 51 9.85 -8.16 -5.39
N ASP A 52 8.95 -8.57 -4.50
CA ASP A 52 9.33 -9.01 -3.15
C ASP A 52 9.85 -10.46 -3.14
N PRO A 53 10.41 -10.96 -2.01
CA PRO A 53 10.89 -12.34 -1.90
C PRO A 53 9.84 -13.43 -2.16
N HIS A 54 8.56 -13.07 -2.13
CA HIS A 54 7.43 -13.97 -2.36
C HIS A 54 6.88 -13.90 -3.79
N GLY A 55 7.53 -13.13 -4.68
CA GLY A 55 7.15 -12.99 -6.07
C GLY A 55 6.00 -12.00 -6.32
N LYS A 56 5.63 -11.18 -5.33
CA LYS A 56 4.58 -10.16 -5.49
C LYS A 56 5.16 -8.91 -6.16
N SER A 57 4.40 -8.35 -7.09
CA SER A 57 4.75 -7.14 -7.82
C SER A 57 4.30 -5.89 -7.07
N TYR A 58 5.21 -4.93 -6.96
CA TYR A 58 4.99 -3.56 -6.52
C TYR A 58 5.44 -2.64 -7.65
N PHE A 59 4.85 -1.45 -7.79
CA PHE A 59 5.20 -0.55 -8.88
C PHE A 59 5.55 0.84 -8.37
N LEU A 60 6.83 1.21 -8.50
CA LEU A 60 7.34 2.52 -8.15
C LEU A 60 6.84 3.54 -9.18
N LEU A 61 6.09 4.53 -8.69
CA LEU A 61 5.55 5.58 -9.54
C LEU A 61 6.67 6.46 -10.09
N ALA A 62 6.54 6.83 -11.37
CA ALA A 62 7.46 7.76 -12.00
C ALA A 62 7.21 9.19 -11.46
N PRO A 63 8.24 10.06 -11.43
CA PRO A 63 8.03 11.47 -11.16
C PRO A 63 6.99 12.07 -12.11
N GLY A 64 6.10 12.92 -11.60
CA GLY A 64 5.01 13.52 -12.36
C GLY A 64 3.83 12.60 -12.70
N THR A 65 3.77 11.37 -12.14
CA THR A 65 2.57 10.52 -12.24
C THR A 65 1.36 11.28 -11.68
N THR A 66 0.26 11.29 -12.45
CA THR A 66 -0.98 11.96 -12.04
C THR A 66 -1.70 11.18 -10.94
N GLY A 67 -2.55 11.83 -10.14
CA GLY A 67 -3.37 11.13 -9.15
C GLY A 67 -4.26 10.04 -9.75
N ALA A 68 -4.83 10.30 -10.94
CA ALA A 68 -5.64 9.33 -11.67
C ALA A 68 -4.82 8.10 -12.11
N ASP A 69 -3.62 8.32 -12.67
CA ASP A 69 -2.72 7.23 -13.05
C ASP A 69 -2.23 6.45 -11.82
N ALA A 70 -1.91 7.14 -10.72
CA ALA A 70 -1.53 6.51 -9.47
C ALA A 70 -2.64 5.62 -8.92
N ARG A 71 -3.90 6.08 -8.92
CA ARG A 71 -5.06 5.30 -8.50
C ARG A 71 -5.26 4.07 -9.39
N ALA A 72 -5.21 4.25 -10.71
CA ALA A 72 -5.32 3.15 -11.67
C ALA A 72 -4.20 2.11 -11.49
N ALA A 73 -2.95 2.56 -11.41
CA ALA A 73 -1.81 1.69 -11.15
C ALA A 73 -1.95 0.94 -9.82
N THR A 74 -2.46 1.60 -8.80
CA THR A 74 -2.70 0.99 -7.48
C THR A 74 -3.71 -0.16 -7.56
N LEU A 75 -4.86 0.07 -8.21
CA LEU A 75 -5.85 -0.99 -8.42
C LEU A 75 -5.28 -2.15 -9.25
N LEU A 76 -4.59 -1.83 -10.35
CA LEU A 76 -4.01 -2.85 -11.24
C LEU A 76 -2.87 -3.63 -10.58
N THR A 77 -2.22 -3.07 -9.56
CA THR A 77 -1.23 -3.77 -8.74
C THR A 77 -1.89 -4.84 -7.87
N TYR A 78 -3.05 -4.56 -7.26
CA TYR A 78 -3.84 -5.62 -6.59
C TYR A 78 -4.25 -6.70 -7.59
N ILE A 79 -4.78 -6.29 -8.75
CA ILE A 79 -5.30 -7.20 -9.77
C ILE A 79 -4.20 -8.14 -10.27
N ILE A 80 -3.05 -7.61 -10.69
CA ILE A 80 -1.98 -8.43 -11.28
C ILE A 80 -1.38 -9.46 -10.34
N ASN A 81 -1.38 -9.17 -9.03
CA ASN A 81 -0.92 -10.11 -8.01
C ASN A 81 -1.94 -11.23 -7.72
N ALA A 82 -3.19 -11.06 -8.17
CA ALA A 82 -4.29 -11.99 -7.91
C ALA A 82 -4.52 -12.27 -6.40
N GLY A 83 -4.30 -11.24 -5.57
CA GLY A 83 -4.44 -11.28 -4.11
C GLY A 83 -3.29 -10.57 -3.39
N THR A 84 -3.39 -10.49 -2.06
CA THR A 84 -2.39 -9.79 -1.22
C THR A 84 -1.26 -10.73 -0.75
N GLY A 85 -1.50 -12.05 -0.75
CA GLY A 85 -0.64 -13.06 -0.14
C GLY A 85 -0.70 -13.13 1.38
N TYR A 86 -1.47 -12.24 2.04
CA TYR A 86 -1.62 -12.23 3.49
C TYR A 86 -2.17 -13.56 4.00
N GLY A 87 -1.46 -14.20 4.93
CA GLY A 87 -1.86 -15.47 5.53
C GLY A 87 -1.54 -16.74 4.73
N ARG A 88 -1.02 -16.63 3.49
CA ARG A 88 -0.60 -17.80 2.71
C ARG A 88 0.89 -18.10 2.78
N THR A 89 1.74 -17.09 2.92
CA THR A 89 3.15 -17.18 2.47
C THR A 89 4.21 -17.26 3.55
N THR A 90 3.93 -16.79 4.76
CA THR A 90 5.00 -16.49 5.72
C THR A 90 5.09 -17.46 6.90
N GLY A 91 4.09 -18.33 7.12
CA GLY A 91 4.02 -19.18 8.31
C GLY A 91 4.02 -18.39 9.64
N GLN A 92 3.95 -17.07 9.55
CA GLN A 92 3.87 -16.14 10.67
C GLN A 92 2.43 -16.05 11.15
N PRO A 93 2.20 -15.80 12.45
CA PRO A 93 0.86 -15.50 12.94
C PRO A 93 0.24 -14.34 12.16
N THR A 94 -0.97 -14.54 11.63
CA THR A 94 -1.80 -13.45 11.12
C THR A 94 -2.78 -12.98 12.18
N ASP A 95 -3.03 -11.67 12.19
CA ASP A 95 -4.02 -11.04 13.06
C ASP A 95 -5.46 -11.28 12.55
N PHE A 96 -5.62 -11.53 11.24
CA PHE A 96 -6.92 -11.71 10.58
C PHE A 96 -6.92 -12.92 9.62
N PRO A 97 -8.11 -13.44 9.24
CA PRO A 97 -8.21 -14.38 8.13
C PRO A 97 -7.81 -13.71 6.82
N GLU A 98 -7.36 -14.52 5.87
CA GLU A 98 -7.09 -14.04 4.52
C GLU A 98 -8.38 -13.50 3.85
N THR A 99 -8.27 -12.35 3.19
CA THR A 99 -9.30 -11.84 2.29
C THR A 99 -9.24 -12.54 0.92
N PRO A 100 -10.28 -13.26 0.49
CA PRO A 100 -10.27 -13.96 -0.79
C PRO A 100 -10.15 -13.00 -1.99
N TYR A 101 -9.50 -13.46 -3.06
CA TYR A 101 -9.47 -12.73 -4.34
C TYR A 101 -10.75 -13.00 -5.14
N HIS A 102 -11.62 -12.01 -5.24
CA HIS A 102 -12.93 -12.10 -5.90
C HIS A 102 -13.43 -10.71 -6.37
N PRO A 103 -14.44 -10.64 -7.26
CA PRO A 103 -14.96 -9.36 -7.77
C PRO A 103 -15.39 -8.37 -6.68
N GLU A 104 -16.00 -8.85 -5.60
CA GLU A 104 -16.48 -8.01 -4.51
C GLU A 104 -15.33 -7.39 -3.71
N GLU A 105 -14.19 -8.07 -3.61
CA GLU A 105 -12.97 -7.47 -3.03
C GLU A 105 -12.39 -6.38 -3.92
N VAL A 106 -12.38 -6.58 -5.25
CA VAL A 106 -11.97 -5.53 -6.19
C VAL A 106 -12.91 -4.32 -6.06
N ARG A 107 -14.22 -4.55 -5.96
CA ARG A 107 -15.21 -3.50 -5.73
C ARG A 107 -14.97 -2.75 -4.43
N ARG A 108 -14.69 -3.46 -3.32
CA ARG A 108 -14.36 -2.85 -2.04
C ARG A 108 -13.15 -1.92 -2.14
N ILE A 109 -12.10 -2.33 -2.87
CA ILE A 109 -10.92 -1.49 -3.11
C ILE A 109 -11.28 -0.26 -3.96
N VAL A 110 -12.06 -0.43 -5.04
CA VAL A 110 -12.53 0.68 -5.87
C VAL A 110 -13.34 1.70 -5.05
N ASP A 111 -14.26 1.22 -4.21
CA ASP A 111 -15.09 2.07 -3.36
C ASP A 111 -14.24 2.81 -2.31
N ARG A 112 -13.26 2.13 -1.70
CA ARG A 112 -12.29 2.75 -0.78
C ARG A 112 -11.47 3.83 -1.49
N GLN A 113 -10.92 3.54 -2.67
CA GLN A 113 -10.15 4.50 -3.46
C GLN A 113 -11.01 5.71 -3.86
N ALA A 114 -12.30 5.52 -4.13
CA ALA A 114 -13.22 6.62 -4.42
C ALA A 114 -13.49 7.49 -3.18
N ALA A 115 -13.71 6.88 -2.01
CA ALA A 115 -13.90 7.59 -0.75
C ALA A 115 -12.63 8.35 -0.32
N ASN A 116 -11.46 7.78 -0.59
CA ASN A 116 -10.14 8.35 -0.33
C ASN A 116 -9.54 9.07 -1.54
N ARG A 117 -10.34 9.45 -2.55
CA ARG A 117 -9.84 10.04 -3.81
C ARG A 117 -8.90 11.24 -3.62
N TRP A 118 -9.13 12.00 -2.55
CA TRP A 118 -8.35 13.17 -2.19
C TRP A 118 -6.87 12.84 -1.95
N SER A 119 -6.54 11.66 -1.41
CA SER A 119 -5.13 11.26 -1.25
C SER A 119 -4.44 10.99 -2.59
N TYR A 120 -5.20 10.68 -3.64
CA TYR A 120 -4.66 10.56 -5.00
C TYR A 120 -4.58 11.92 -5.68
N ASP A 121 -5.66 12.70 -5.65
CA ASP A 121 -5.80 13.95 -6.40
C ASP A 121 -4.88 15.06 -5.87
N GLU A 122 -4.63 15.08 -4.55
CA GLU A 122 -3.86 16.13 -3.88
C GLU A 122 -2.45 15.64 -3.47
N ASP A 123 -2.38 14.51 -2.76
CA ASP A 123 -1.15 14.14 -2.05
C ASP A 123 -0.09 13.49 -2.93
N VAL A 124 -0.47 12.74 -3.99
CA VAL A 124 0.51 12.11 -4.91
C VAL A 124 1.46 13.15 -5.50
N GLY A 125 0.90 14.21 -6.10
CA GLY A 125 1.68 15.30 -6.68
C GLY A 125 2.36 16.17 -5.64
N PHE A 126 1.82 16.26 -4.43
CA PHE A 126 2.47 16.96 -3.32
C PHE A 126 3.74 16.22 -2.86
N ILE A 127 3.64 14.91 -2.62
CA ILE A 127 4.74 14.06 -2.15
C ILE A 127 5.86 14.05 -3.18
N ASP A 128 5.55 13.89 -4.47
CA ASP A 128 6.53 13.92 -5.56
C ASP A 128 7.33 15.23 -5.58
N ARG A 129 6.63 16.39 -5.56
CA ARG A 129 7.28 17.72 -5.51
C ARG A 129 8.07 17.96 -4.22
N GLY A 130 7.68 17.31 -3.13
CA GLY A 130 8.39 17.34 -1.85
C GLY A 130 9.62 16.43 -1.79
N GLY A 131 9.99 15.77 -2.89
CA GLY A 131 11.12 14.83 -2.96
C GLY A 131 10.83 13.45 -2.36
N GLY A 132 9.56 13.16 -2.05
CA GLY A 132 9.12 11.82 -1.67
C GLY A 132 8.88 10.93 -2.88
N ARG A 133 8.76 9.63 -2.64
CA ARG A 133 8.43 8.64 -3.67
C ARG A 133 7.34 7.70 -3.16
N LEU A 134 6.60 7.13 -4.10
CA LEU A 134 5.45 6.27 -3.85
C LEU A 134 5.56 5.00 -4.67
N VAL A 135 5.18 3.88 -4.05
CA VAL A 135 5.06 2.57 -4.68
C VAL A 135 3.64 2.07 -4.48
N THR A 136 3.05 1.45 -5.50
CA THR A 136 1.78 0.72 -5.35
C THR A 136 2.01 -0.61 -4.65
N THR A 137 1.02 -1.07 -3.88
CA THR A 137 1.13 -2.31 -3.11
C THR A 137 0.09 -3.36 -3.54
N PRO A 138 0.34 -4.66 -3.28
CA PRO A 138 -0.63 -5.72 -3.51
C PRO A 138 -1.93 -5.59 -2.71
N ASN A 139 -2.03 -4.66 -1.74
CA ASN A 139 -3.22 -4.41 -0.93
C ASN A 139 -4.14 -3.32 -1.55
N GLY A 140 -3.83 -2.86 -2.75
CA GLY A 140 -4.59 -1.83 -3.46
C GLY A 140 -4.42 -0.44 -2.87
N MET A 141 -3.33 -0.20 -2.14
CA MET A 141 -2.98 1.11 -1.55
C MET A 141 -1.58 1.56 -2.02
N LEU A 142 -1.21 2.79 -1.69
CA LEU A 142 0.13 3.33 -1.91
C LEU A 142 0.98 3.19 -0.65
N MET A 143 2.29 3.02 -0.82
CA MET A 143 3.28 3.12 0.24
C MET A 143 4.33 4.16 -0.13
N GLY A 144 4.68 5.04 0.80
CA GLY A 144 5.55 6.19 0.55
C GLY A 144 6.65 6.39 1.57
N VAL A 145 7.76 6.95 1.11
CA VAL A 145 8.85 7.47 1.95
C VAL A 145 9.31 8.84 1.47
N GLY A 146 9.91 9.63 2.37
CA GLY A 146 10.37 10.98 2.03
C GLY A 146 9.25 12.02 2.10
N GLY A 147 9.51 13.23 1.60
CA GLY A 147 8.58 14.36 1.73
C GLY A 147 8.72 15.10 3.06
N ASN A 148 8.90 16.42 3.02
CA ASN A 148 9.21 17.24 4.19
C ASN A 148 8.02 17.58 5.10
N TRP A 149 6.78 17.25 4.73
CA TRP A 149 5.60 17.80 5.42
C TRP A 149 4.97 16.88 6.48
N LEU A 150 4.90 15.56 6.25
CA LEU A 150 4.25 14.62 7.19
C LEU A 150 5.19 14.13 8.31
N ARG A 151 6.51 14.17 8.09
CA ARG A 151 7.53 13.84 9.11
C ARG A 151 7.42 14.69 10.39
N ARG A 152 6.87 15.90 10.31
CA ARG A 152 6.69 16.81 11.45
C ARG A 152 5.41 16.59 12.25
N LEU A 153 4.39 15.94 11.68
CA LEU A 153 3.06 15.83 12.29
C LEU A 153 2.85 14.48 13.03
N PHE A 154 3.45 13.38 12.55
CA PHE A 154 3.02 12.02 12.92
C PHE A 154 4.15 11.10 13.42
N SER A 155 5.04 11.64 14.26
CA SER A 155 6.20 10.92 14.84
C SER A 155 5.80 9.90 15.93
N GLN A 156 4.97 8.92 15.59
CA GLN A 156 4.75 7.70 16.37
C GLN A 156 5.15 6.49 15.50
N GLN A 157 5.46 5.35 16.13
CA GLN A 157 6.36 4.31 15.61
C GLN A 157 5.84 3.60 14.34
N GLY A 158 6.73 3.33 13.37
CA GLY A 158 6.46 2.50 12.17
C GLY A 158 6.03 3.23 10.91
N GLY A 159 5.02 4.09 11.00
CA GLY A 159 4.45 4.83 9.88
C GLY A 159 3.01 5.23 10.16
N THR A 160 2.31 5.76 9.16
CA THR A 160 0.89 6.13 9.31
C THR A 160 0.16 6.04 7.98
N ALA A 161 -1.01 5.38 7.97
CA ALA A 161 -1.96 5.49 6.87
C ALA A 161 -2.66 6.86 6.83
N TRP A 162 -2.66 7.48 5.66
CA TRP A 162 -3.27 8.75 5.33
C TRP A 162 -4.10 8.60 4.06
N GLY A 163 -5.42 8.47 4.22
CA GLY A 163 -6.28 8.04 3.11
C GLY A 163 -5.88 6.64 2.64
N ASP A 164 -5.48 6.51 1.38
CA ASP A 164 -4.95 5.27 0.78
C ASP A 164 -3.40 5.25 0.68
N ILE A 165 -2.69 6.10 1.43
CA ILE A 165 -1.22 6.16 1.45
C ILE A 165 -0.67 5.75 2.82
N PHE A 166 0.07 4.64 2.88
CA PHE A 166 0.90 4.29 4.02
C PHE A 166 2.24 5.03 3.94
N LEU A 167 2.50 5.91 4.90
CA LEU A 167 3.74 6.68 4.97
C LEU A 167 4.69 6.02 5.96
N VAL A 168 5.73 5.36 5.45
CA VAL A 168 6.68 4.64 6.30
C VAL A 168 7.58 5.64 7.01
N ASN A 169 7.69 5.50 8.33
CA ASN A 169 8.53 6.36 9.16
C ASN A 169 9.99 5.87 9.16
N VAL A 170 10.67 6.05 8.03
CA VAL A 170 12.06 5.62 7.83
C VAL A 170 12.96 6.78 7.39
N ALA A 171 14.21 6.77 7.86
CA ALA A 171 15.24 7.70 7.40
C ALA A 171 15.53 7.49 5.91
N VAL A 172 15.63 8.59 5.17
CA VAL A 172 15.90 8.60 3.73
C VAL A 172 17.08 9.52 3.48
N ASP A 173 18.18 8.94 3.00
CA ASP A 173 19.44 9.65 2.73
C ASP A 173 19.45 10.21 1.29
N GLY A 174 18.42 10.99 0.94
CA GLY A 174 18.26 11.60 -0.38
C GLY A 174 17.76 10.68 -1.51
N ASP A 175 17.79 9.34 -1.33
CA ASP A 175 17.25 8.37 -2.29
C ASP A 175 15.99 7.66 -1.76
N ALA A 176 14.84 8.31 -1.91
CA ALA A 176 13.54 7.76 -1.52
C ALA A 176 13.15 6.53 -2.36
N ALA A 177 13.49 6.50 -3.64
CA ALA A 177 13.18 5.40 -4.54
C ALA A 177 13.99 4.14 -4.17
N GLY A 178 15.28 4.29 -3.91
CA GLY A 178 16.15 3.22 -3.42
C GLY A 178 15.69 2.68 -2.08
N ARG A 179 15.23 3.54 -1.15
CA ARG A 179 14.67 3.08 0.13
C ARG A 179 13.40 2.26 -0.05
N LEU A 180 12.46 2.68 -0.90
CA LEU A 180 11.25 1.88 -1.19
C LEU A 180 11.61 0.52 -1.81
N ARG A 181 12.57 0.51 -2.75
CA ARG A 181 13.06 -0.74 -3.33
C ARG A 181 13.61 -1.67 -2.27
N GLN A 182 14.44 -1.16 -1.36
CA GLN A 182 15.00 -1.95 -0.27
C GLN A 182 13.92 -2.53 0.66
N ILE A 183 12.88 -1.75 0.99
CA ILE A 183 11.77 -2.22 1.84
C ILE A 183 11.03 -3.38 1.16
N VAL A 184 10.69 -3.21 -0.12
CA VAL A 184 9.97 -4.23 -0.89
C VAL A 184 10.82 -5.49 -1.06
N GLU A 185 12.06 -5.35 -1.50
CA GLU A 185 12.97 -6.47 -1.75
C GLU A 185 13.34 -7.22 -0.47
N SER A 186 13.32 -6.56 0.70
CA SER A 186 13.54 -7.27 1.97
C SER A 186 12.31 -8.05 2.41
N GLY A 187 11.10 -7.70 1.96
CA GLY A 187 9.84 -8.30 2.40
C GLY A 187 9.50 -8.04 3.87
N HIS A 188 10.14 -7.05 4.49
CA HIS A 188 10.02 -6.73 5.92
C HIS A 188 9.72 -5.25 6.10
N ALA A 189 9.08 -4.90 7.21
CA ALA A 189 8.88 -3.52 7.60
C ALA A 189 10.20 -2.85 7.99
N TRP A 190 10.26 -1.53 7.83
CA TRP A 190 11.42 -0.72 8.20
C TRP A 190 10.99 0.47 9.05
N TYR A 191 11.87 0.91 9.94
CA TYR A 191 11.63 2.08 10.78
C TYR A 191 12.93 2.86 11.03
N THR A 192 12.80 4.03 11.65
CA THR A 192 13.95 4.83 12.10
C THR A 192 14.25 4.51 13.57
N ASP A 193 15.45 4.02 13.86
CA ASP A 193 15.88 3.77 15.25
C ASP A 193 16.11 5.08 16.02
N ARG A 194 16.38 4.97 17.33
CA ARG A 194 16.61 6.13 18.20
C ARG A 194 17.85 6.95 17.81
N SER A 195 18.76 6.39 17.02
CA SER A 195 19.95 7.08 16.49
C SER A 195 19.70 7.74 15.14
N GLY A 196 18.47 7.68 14.61
CA GLY A 196 18.11 8.28 13.33
C GLY A 196 18.44 7.40 12.12
N ARG A 197 18.77 6.12 12.32
CA ARG A 197 19.15 5.20 11.24
C ARG A 197 17.96 4.36 10.81
N ALA A 198 17.87 4.11 9.50
CA ALA A 198 16.91 3.17 8.96
C ALA A 198 17.33 1.73 9.34
N VAL A 199 16.41 1.00 9.97
CA VAL A 199 16.62 -0.38 10.40
C VAL A 199 15.45 -1.26 9.94
N GLN A 200 15.77 -2.48 9.55
CA GLN A 200 14.79 -3.50 9.20
C GLN A 200 14.18 -4.09 10.48
N SER A 201 12.86 -4.27 10.49
CA SER A 201 12.11 -4.98 11.53
C SER A 201 12.02 -6.48 11.21
N VAL A 202 11.71 -7.29 12.23
CA VAL A 202 11.33 -8.69 12.06
C VAL A 202 9.91 -8.86 11.51
N LEU A 203 9.10 -7.80 11.53
CA LEU A 203 7.74 -7.83 11.00
C LEU A 203 7.73 -7.95 9.48
N ALA A 204 6.97 -8.91 8.97
CA ALA A 204 6.75 -9.07 7.53
C ALA A 204 6.03 -7.84 6.96
N LEU A 205 6.48 -7.37 5.79
CA LEU A 205 5.90 -6.21 5.13
C LEU A 205 4.42 -6.43 4.80
N GLU A 206 4.03 -7.64 4.40
CA GLU A 206 2.63 -7.96 4.11
C GLU A 206 1.71 -7.81 5.32
N ARG A 207 2.21 -8.10 6.53
CA ARG A 207 1.45 -7.98 7.78
C ARG A 207 1.19 -6.51 8.10
N VAL A 208 2.23 -5.68 7.96
CA VAL A 208 2.10 -4.22 8.13
C VAL A 208 1.20 -3.62 7.06
N LEU A 209 1.34 -4.00 5.80
CA LEU A 209 0.47 -3.48 4.74
C LEU A 209 -1.00 -3.88 4.93
N HIS A 210 -1.27 -5.05 5.48
CA HIS A 210 -2.64 -5.44 5.84
C HIS A 210 -3.19 -4.58 6.99
N HIS A 211 -2.40 -4.33 8.03
CA HIS A 211 -2.75 -3.42 9.12
C HIS A 211 -3.09 -2.01 8.61
N GLU A 212 -2.24 -1.45 7.75
CA GLU A 212 -2.40 -0.10 7.20
C GLU A 212 -3.55 -0.01 6.18
N GLU A 213 -3.86 -1.11 5.52
CA GLU A 213 -5.05 -1.24 4.67
C GLU A 213 -6.33 -1.10 5.50
N LEU A 214 -6.39 -1.70 6.70
CA LEU A 214 -7.52 -1.54 7.63
C LEU A 214 -7.68 -0.08 8.08
N HIS A 215 -6.58 0.64 8.33
CA HIS A 215 -6.63 2.07 8.59
C HIS A 215 -7.14 2.86 7.38
N SER A 216 -6.77 2.47 6.17
CA SER A 216 -7.28 3.07 4.93
C SER A 216 -8.80 2.87 4.79
N GLN A 217 -9.32 1.71 5.20
CA GLN A 217 -10.78 1.47 5.29
C GLN A 217 -11.46 2.38 6.33
N GLN A 218 -10.82 2.59 7.49
CA GLN A 218 -11.33 3.51 8.52
C GLN A 218 -11.42 4.96 8.01
N TRP A 219 -10.44 5.41 7.21
CA TRP A 219 -10.48 6.70 6.53
C TRP A 219 -11.70 6.80 5.58
N ALA A 220 -11.91 5.78 4.74
CA ALA A 220 -13.02 5.74 3.80
C ALA A 220 -14.39 5.77 4.51
N ALA A 221 -14.53 5.04 5.61
CA ALA A 221 -15.78 4.97 6.38
C ALA A 221 -16.08 6.28 7.16
N ARG A 222 -15.06 6.94 7.70
CA ARG A 222 -15.23 8.17 8.50
C ARG A 222 -15.31 9.44 7.66
N GLY A 223 -14.62 9.47 6.52
CA GLY A 223 -14.50 10.63 5.63
C GLY A 223 -13.41 11.62 6.08
N HIS A 224 -12.76 12.25 5.10
CA HIS A 224 -11.56 13.10 5.25
C HIS A 224 -11.64 14.12 6.41
N LEU A 225 -12.69 14.96 6.45
CA LEU A 225 -12.84 15.98 7.50
C LEU A 225 -13.06 15.40 8.90
N ARG A 226 -13.92 14.37 9.03
CA ARG A 226 -14.22 13.76 10.33
C ARG A 226 -13.01 13.00 10.87
N MET A 227 -12.23 12.41 9.98
CA MET A 227 -11.03 11.68 10.36
C MET A 227 -9.90 12.66 10.71
N ILE A 228 -9.68 13.76 9.97
CA ILE A 228 -8.79 14.85 10.41
C ILE A 228 -9.18 15.34 11.82
N THR A 229 -10.47 15.57 12.09
CA THR A 229 -10.92 15.99 13.44
C THR A 229 -10.74 14.91 14.51
N ALA A 230 -11.00 13.64 14.18
CA ALA A 230 -10.85 12.52 15.11
C ALA A 230 -9.38 12.21 15.40
N TYR A 231 -8.52 12.30 14.39
CA TYR A 231 -7.08 12.06 14.48
C TYR A 231 -6.37 13.20 15.20
N LEU A 232 -6.69 14.47 14.90
CA LEU A 232 -6.20 15.60 15.71
C LEU A 232 -6.63 15.47 17.18
N TRP A 233 -7.85 14.98 17.43
CA TRP A 233 -8.35 14.74 18.78
C TRP A 233 -7.64 13.58 19.49
N GLU A 234 -7.38 12.47 18.80
CA GLU A 234 -6.65 11.32 19.33
C GLU A 234 -5.16 11.63 19.57
N VAL A 235 -4.49 12.37 18.66
CA VAL A 235 -3.13 12.89 18.89
C VAL A 235 -3.08 13.84 20.09
N LEU A 236 -4.10 14.70 20.27
CA LEU A 236 -4.22 15.53 21.48
C LEU A 236 -4.38 14.67 22.74
N ARG A 237 -5.19 13.62 22.64
CA ARG A 237 -5.54 12.75 23.77
C ARG A 237 -4.38 11.84 24.16
N ASP A 238 -3.62 11.29 23.21
CA ASP A 238 -2.41 10.49 23.50
C ASP A 238 -1.33 11.34 24.16
N ARG A 239 -1.17 12.59 23.70
CA ARG A 239 -0.24 13.56 24.28
C ARG A 239 -0.63 14.01 25.69
N VAL A 240 -1.90 13.88 26.08
CA VAL A 240 -2.42 14.28 27.41
C VAL A 240 -2.68 13.08 28.33
N PHE A 241 -3.00 11.89 27.81
CA PHE A 241 -3.53 10.77 28.60
C PHE A 241 -2.83 9.41 28.40
N GLY A 242 -1.93 9.25 27.41
CA GLY A 242 -1.06 8.07 27.26
C GLY A 242 -1.75 6.70 27.31
N LYS A 243 -2.84 6.48 26.54
CA LYS A 243 -3.56 5.18 26.48
C LYS A 243 -3.55 4.61 25.07
N THR A 244 -3.50 3.28 24.96
CA THR A 244 -3.62 2.52 23.71
C THR A 244 -4.90 2.90 22.95
N ASN A 245 -4.76 3.21 21.66
CA ASN A 245 -5.85 3.73 20.85
C ASN A 245 -6.75 2.58 20.33
N ARG A 246 -8.08 2.72 20.44
CA ARG A 246 -9.07 1.73 19.96
C ARG A 246 -8.96 1.42 18.47
N LEU A 247 -8.41 2.35 17.68
CA LEU A 247 -8.18 2.14 16.25
C LEU A 247 -7.05 1.14 15.98
N GLU A 248 -6.00 1.14 16.81
CA GLU A 248 -4.86 0.23 16.69
C GLU A 248 -5.26 -1.20 17.09
N GLU A 249 -6.11 -1.36 18.11
CA GLU A 249 -6.69 -2.66 18.49
C GLU A 249 -7.53 -3.27 17.36
N GLN A 250 -8.32 -2.44 16.64
CA GLN A 250 -9.16 -2.89 15.54
C GLN A 250 -8.38 -3.17 14.25
N ALA A 251 -7.24 -2.52 14.05
CA ALA A 251 -6.36 -2.74 12.91
C ALA A 251 -5.40 -3.93 13.12
N GLY A 252 -5.34 -4.51 14.32
CA GLY A 252 -4.59 -5.72 14.63
C GLY A 252 -3.07 -5.50 14.65
N LEU A 253 -2.52 -5.38 15.87
CA LEU A 253 -1.11 -5.57 16.25
C LEU A 253 -1.11 -6.02 17.74
N ALA A 254 -1.84 -7.11 18.03
CA ALA A 254 -2.18 -7.52 19.39
C ALA A 254 -0.96 -7.95 20.25
N ASP A 255 0.20 -8.14 19.63
CA ASP A 255 1.48 -8.50 20.22
C ASP A 255 2.36 -7.29 20.62
N GLY A 256 1.89 -6.05 20.43
CA GLY A 256 2.53 -4.86 21.01
C GLY A 256 3.06 -3.83 20.02
N GLY A 257 2.50 -3.76 18.81
CA GLY A 257 2.85 -2.75 17.82
C GLY A 257 4.24 -2.96 17.19
N TYR A 258 4.73 -1.93 16.49
CA TYR A 258 6.00 -1.84 15.74
C TYR A 258 7.31 -2.07 16.53
N ARG A 259 7.32 -2.94 17.54
CA ARG A 259 8.46 -3.20 18.42
C ARG A 259 9.45 -4.21 17.85
#